data_AF-A0A822ISE7-F1
#
_entry.id   AF-A0A822ISE7-F1
#
_cell.length_a   1.000
_cell.length_b   1.000
_cell.length_c   1.000
_cell.angle_alpha   90.00
_cell.angle_beta   90.00
_cell.angle_gamma   90.00
#
_symmetry.space_group_name_H-M   'P 1'
#
loop_
_entity.id
_entity.type
_entity.pdbx_description
1 polymer ?
#
loop_
_entity_poly.entity_id
_entity_poly.type
_entity_poly.pdbx_seq_one_letter_code
_entity_poly.pdbx_strand_id
1 'polypeptide(L)'
;IQRFEYSFEIFWKLLKEYLKVKEGIICNSPKSCFREAFNVKLLTEEETIKALEMTDDRNLTSHTYHEKVAEEIYSKINDYYKFMNKVYQDMNKILNV
;
A
#
# COMPACT_ATOMS: atom_id res chain seq x y z
N ILE A 1 -5.98 -9.08 -11.91
CA ILE A 1 -5.95 -9.28 -10.45
C ILE A 1 -4.57 -9.67 -9.93
N GLN A 2 -3.95 -10.79 -10.35
CA GLN A 2 -2.62 -11.20 -9.83
C GLN A 2 -1.54 -10.10 -9.86
N ARG A 3 -1.53 -9.25 -10.90
CA ARG A 3 -0.59 -8.12 -10.97
C ARG A 3 -0.71 -7.14 -9.82
N PHE A 4 -1.93 -6.90 -9.37
CA PHE A 4 -2.19 -6.07 -8.21
C PHE A 4 -1.68 -6.77 -6.93
N GLU A 5 -1.95 -8.07 -6.76
CA GLU A 5 -1.53 -8.82 -5.55
C GLU A 5 -0.02 -8.78 -5.33
N TYR A 6 0.79 -9.16 -6.33
CA TYR A 6 2.24 -9.16 -6.15
C TYR A 6 2.81 -7.74 -6.08
N SER A 7 2.20 -6.76 -6.75
CA SER A 7 2.64 -5.35 -6.66
C SER A 7 2.38 -4.78 -5.28
N PHE A 8 1.21 -5.06 -4.70
CA PHE A 8 0.88 -4.72 -3.32
C PHE A 8 1.88 -5.36 -2.35
N GLU A 9 2.17 -6.67 -2.52
CA GLU A 9 3.13 -7.39 -1.67
C GLU A 9 4.53 -6.76 -1.67
N ILE A 10 5.03 -6.39 -2.84
CA ILE A 10 6.32 -5.70 -2.96
C ILE A 10 6.24 -4.31 -2.34
N PHE A 11 5.16 -3.57 -2.60
CA PHE A 11 4.99 -2.19 -2.12
C PHE A 11 4.98 -2.07 -0.60
N TRP A 12 4.16 -2.88 0.11
CA TRP A 12 4.12 -2.77 1.57
C TRP A 12 5.43 -3.26 2.23
N LYS A 13 6.14 -4.21 1.60
CA LYS A 13 7.46 -4.66 2.07
C LYS A 13 8.54 -3.59 1.86
N LEU A 14 8.47 -2.86 0.75
CA LEU A 14 9.33 -1.69 0.52
C LEU A 14 9.07 -0.63 1.59
N LEU A 15 7.80 -0.30 1.87
CA LEU A 15 7.44 0.63 2.93
C LEU A 15 7.93 0.16 4.31
N LYS A 16 7.80 -1.14 4.59
CA LYS A 16 8.32 -1.75 5.83
C LYS A 16 9.82 -1.52 5.97
N GLU A 17 10.60 -1.78 4.92
CA GLU A 17 12.06 -1.58 5.00
C GLU A 17 12.41 -0.09 5.07
N TYR A 18 11.68 0.78 4.37
CA TYR A 18 11.83 2.23 4.48
C TYR A 18 11.65 2.70 5.93
N LEU A 19 10.53 2.34 6.57
CA LEU A 19 10.24 2.71 7.96
C LEU A 19 11.30 2.19 8.93
N LYS A 20 11.78 0.97 8.71
CA LYS A 20 12.83 0.38 9.53
C LYS A 20 14.17 1.11 9.38
N VAL A 21 14.58 1.42 8.15
CA VAL A 21 15.91 2.01 7.88
C VAL A 21 15.93 3.51 8.18
N LYS A 22 14.89 4.26 7.84
CA LYS A 22 14.86 5.72 7.98
C LYS A 22 14.33 6.19 9.32
N GLU A 23 13.32 5.50 9.87
CA GLU A 23 12.62 5.92 11.09
C GLU A 23 12.91 5.01 12.29
N GLY A 24 13.58 3.86 12.09
CA GLY A 24 13.80 2.87 13.14
C GLY A 24 12.52 2.14 13.57
N ILE A 25 11.43 2.24 12.81
CA ILE A 25 10.12 1.69 13.16
C ILE A 25 9.95 0.29 12.56
N ILE A 26 9.58 -0.68 13.40
CA ILE A 26 9.32 -2.06 12.97
C ILE A 26 7.81 -2.29 12.89
N CYS A 27 7.30 -2.45 11.66
CA CYS A 27 5.93 -2.87 11.39
C CYS A 27 5.89 -4.31 10.82
N ASN A 28 4.83 -5.07 11.14
CA ASN A 28 4.76 -6.51 10.83
C ASN A 28 3.54 -6.93 9.99
N SER A 29 2.72 -5.98 9.57
CA SER A 29 1.61 -6.18 8.66
C SER A 29 1.42 -4.95 7.76
N PRO A 30 0.80 -5.08 6.58
CA PRO A 30 0.53 -3.94 5.71
C PRO A 30 -0.21 -2.80 6.43
N LYS A 31 -1.31 -3.12 7.14
CA LYS A 31 -2.08 -2.12 7.90
C LYS A 31 -1.26 -1.43 8.98
N SER A 32 -0.39 -2.16 9.70
CA SER A 32 0.51 -1.53 10.66
C SER A 32 1.50 -0.59 9.97
N CYS A 33 2.10 -0.99 8.85
CA CYS A 33 3.06 -0.15 8.13
C CYS A 33 2.42 1.12 7.58
N PHE A 34 1.18 1.05 7.07
CA PHE A 34 0.47 2.25 6.59
C PHE A 34 0.11 3.21 7.73
N ARG A 35 -0.25 2.71 8.91
CA ARG A 35 -0.47 3.57 10.09
C ARG A 35 0.82 4.22 10.58
N GLU A 36 1.94 3.50 10.57
CA GLU A 36 3.22 4.11 10.92
C GLU A 36 3.68 5.14 9.88
N ALA A 37 3.42 4.89 8.59
CA ALA A 37 3.68 5.86 7.54
C ALA A 37 2.89 7.17 7.74
N PHE A 38 1.67 7.11 8.27
CA PHE A 38 0.93 8.29 8.71
C PHE A 38 1.59 8.98 9.91
N ASN A 39 1.99 8.22 10.94
CA ASN A 39 2.62 8.76 12.15
C ASN A 39 3.89 9.57 11.83
N VAL A 40 4.69 9.10 10.86
CA VAL A 40 5.90 9.80 10.38
C VAL A 40 5.62 10.83 9.28
N LYS A 41 4.35 11.13 9.01
CA LYS A 41 3.88 12.11 8.01
C LYS A 41 4.30 11.81 6.57
N LEU A 42 4.65 10.56 6.26
CA LEU A 42 4.86 10.10 4.88
C LEU A 42 3.54 10.01 4.12
N LEU A 43 2.44 9.65 4.81
CA LEU A 43 1.09 9.64 4.26
C LEU A 43 0.22 10.69 4.95
N THR A 44 -0.71 11.27 4.20
CA THR A 44 -1.83 12.03 4.77
C THR A 44 -2.91 11.11 5.34
N GLU A 45 -3.90 11.67 6.04
CA GLU A 45 -5.04 10.90 6.54
C GLU A 45 -5.83 10.23 5.39
N GLU A 46 -6.13 10.98 4.34
CA GLU A 46 -6.84 10.48 3.14
C GLU A 46 -6.07 9.34 2.46
N GLU A 47 -4.76 9.47 2.35
CA GLU A 47 -3.89 8.44 1.78
C GLU A 47 -3.83 7.19 2.65
N THR A 48 -3.85 7.37 3.96
CA THR A 48 -3.85 6.27 4.92
C THR A 48 -5.14 5.47 4.82
N ILE A 49 -6.29 6.15 4.74
CA ILE A 49 -7.59 5.51 4.50
C ILE A 49 -7.53 4.69 3.20
N LYS A 50 -7.06 5.30 2.11
CA LYS A 50 -6.91 4.61 0.81
C LYS A 50 -5.99 3.39 0.88
N ALA A 51 -4.89 3.46 1.64
CA ALA A 51 -3.97 2.35 1.82
C ALA A 51 -4.59 1.18 2.62
N LEU A 52 -5.40 1.51 3.64
CA LEU A 52 -6.14 0.53 4.42
C LEU A 52 -7.21 -0.16 3.56
N GLU A 53 -7.97 0.60 2.76
CA GLU A 53 -8.93 0.06 1.78
C GLU A 53 -8.25 -0.84 0.75
N MET A 54 -7.11 -0.40 0.19
CA MET A 54 -6.32 -1.20 -0.75
C MET A 54 -5.87 -2.53 -0.13
N THR A 55 -5.56 -2.54 1.17
CA THR A 55 -5.20 -3.77 1.90
C THR A 55 -6.39 -4.72 1.99
N ASP A 56 -7.58 -4.20 2.26
CA ASP A 56 -8.80 -5.00 2.35
C ASP A 56 -9.19 -5.56 0.98
N ASP A 57 -9.12 -4.76 -0.08
CA ASP A 57 -9.36 -5.21 -1.45
C ASP A 57 -8.35 -6.29 -1.88
N ARG A 58 -7.07 -6.16 -1.52
CA ARG A 58 -6.06 -7.21 -1.76
C ARG A 58 -6.32 -8.49 -0.96
N ASN A 59 -6.96 -8.42 0.20
CA ASN A 59 -7.32 -9.64 0.92
C ASN A 59 -8.48 -10.35 0.21
N LEU A 60 -9.42 -9.60 -0.34
CA LEU A 60 -10.57 -10.11 -1.08
C LEU A 60 -10.18 -10.77 -2.41
N THR A 61 -9.05 -10.44 -3.03
CA THR A 61 -8.60 -11.11 -4.27
C THR A 61 -8.34 -12.61 -4.09
N SER A 62 -8.04 -13.06 -2.87
CA SER A 62 -7.91 -14.49 -2.55
C SER A 62 -9.26 -15.23 -2.51
N HIS A 63 -10.37 -14.49 -2.45
CA HIS A 63 -11.75 -15.00 -2.41
C HIS A 63 -12.47 -14.82 -3.76
N THR A 64 -11.73 -14.88 -4.87
CA THR A 64 -12.16 -14.58 -6.25
C THR A 64 -13.26 -15.48 -6.85
N TYR A 65 -13.90 -16.35 -6.06
CA TYR A 65 -15.07 -17.12 -6.49
C TYR A 65 -16.31 -16.25 -6.77
N HIS A 66 -16.26 -14.94 -6.48
CA HIS A 66 -17.35 -13.99 -6.73
C HIS A 66 -16.95 -12.98 -7.82
N GLU A 67 -17.44 -13.19 -9.04
CA GLU A 67 -17.16 -12.36 -10.23
C GLU A 67 -17.36 -10.87 -9.96
N LYS A 68 -18.45 -10.50 -9.28
CA LYS A 68 -18.75 -9.13 -8.88
C LYS A 68 -17.65 -8.48 -8.04
N VAL A 69 -17.05 -9.22 -7.10
CA VAL A 69 -15.94 -8.72 -6.26
C VAL A 69 -14.69 -8.51 -7.11
N ALA A 70 -14.44 -9.40 -8.09
CA ALA A 70 -13.31 -9.25 -9.00
C ALA A 70 -13.46 -8.01 -9.90
N GLU A 71 -14.66 -7.73 -10.41
CA GLU A 71 -14.96 -6.52 -11.19
C GLU A 71 -14.79 -5.24 -10.37
N GLU A 72 -15.33 -5.22 -9.15
CA GLU A 72 -15.19 -4.09 -8.23
C GLU A 72 -13.72 -3.78 -7.93
N ILE A 73 -12.91 -4.79 -7.61
CA ILE A 73 -11.47 -4.61 -7.37
C ILE A 73 -10.77 -4.16 -8.65
N TYR A 74 -11.08 -4.78 -9.80
CA TYR A 74 -10.47 -4.42 -11.08
C TYR A 74 -10.65 -2.95 -11.43
N SER A 75 -11.85 -2.40 -11.16
CA SER A 75 -12.15 -0.99 -11.41
C SER A 75 -11.25 -0.02 -10.61
N LYS A 76 -10.74 -0.43 -9.45
CA LYS A 76 -9.90 0.38 -8.55
C LYS A 76 -8.39 0.23 -8.79
N ILE A 77 -7.95 -0.80 -9.51
CA ILE A 77 -6.52 -1.13 -9.68
C ILE A 77 -5.71 0.06 -10.23
N ASN A 78 -6.26 0.82 -11.18
CA ASN A 78 -5.55 1.97 -11.74
C ASN A 78 -5.28 3.06 -10.69
N ASP A 79 -6.23 3.26 -9.77
CA ASP A 79 -6.09 4.26 -8.71
C ASP A 79 -5.17 3.78 -7.58
N TYR A 80 -5.13 2.47 -7.33
CA TYR A 80 -4.12 1.85 -6.46
C TYR A 80 -2.72 1.94 -7.04
N TYR A 81 -2.56 1.72 -8.35
CA TYR A 81 -1.28 1.91 -9.03
C TYR A 81 -0.77 3.35 -8.89
N LYS A 82 -1.63 4.35 -9.20
CA LYS A 82 -1.27 5.77 -9.04
C LYS A 82 -0.89 6.11 -7.61
N PHE A 83 -1.62 5.58 -6.64
CA PHE A 83 -1.33 5.76 -5.22
C PHE A 83 0.04 5.17 -4.84
N MET A 84 0.29 3.90 -5.14
CA MET A 84 1.57 3.25 -4.87
C MET A 84 2.74 3.99 -5.51
N ASN A 85 2.59 4.43 -6.77
CA ASN A 85 3.61 5.20 -7.46
C ASN A 85 3.86 6.57 -6.78
N LYS A 86 2.81 7.29 -6.35
CA LYS A 86 2.97 8.54 -5.60
C LYS A 86 3.81 8.33 -4.35
N VAL A 87 3.42 7.38 -3.49
CA VAL A 87 4.14 7.09 -2.23
C VAL A 87 5.58 6.67 -2.50
N TYR A 88 5.82 5.88 -3.54
CA TYR A 88 7.18 5.52 -3.96
C TYR A 88 8.02 6.75 -4.35
N GLN A 89 7.46 7.68 -5.13
CA GLN A 89 8.17 8.93 -5.47
C GLN A 89 8.46 9.77 -4.22
N ASP A 90 7.54 9.82 -3.26
CA ASP A 90 7.73 10.58 -2.03
C ASP A 90 8.83 9.95 -1.14
N MET A 91 8.88 8.62 -1.02
CA MET A 91 10.00 7.91 -0.36
C MET A 91 11.35 8.20 -1.04
N ASN A 92 11.40 8.20 -2.38
CA ASN A 92 12.64 8.45 -3.13
C ASN A 92 13.18 9.87 -2.96
N LYS A 93 12.30 10.89 -2.92
CA LYS A 93 12.72 12.28 -2.65
C LYS A 93 13.40 12.43 -1.30
N ILE A 94 12.98 11.64 -0.31
CA ILE A 94 13.53 11.68 1.06
C ILE A 94 14.84 10.88 1.19
N LEU A 95 15.09 9.93 0.28
CA LEU A 95 16.31 9.11 0.26
C LEU A 95 17.48 9.79 -0.46
N ASN A 96 17.21 10.58 -1.50
CA ASN A 96 18.24 11.28 -2.26
C ASN A 96 18.51 12.66 -1.65
N VAL A 97 19.36 12.70 -0.62
CA VAL A 97 20.06 13.90 -0.14
C VAL A 97 21.55 13.69 -0.32
#